data_AF-A0A7C6CC33-F1
#
_entry.id   AF-A0A7C6CC33-F1
#
_cell.length_a   1.000
_cell.length_b   1.000
_cell.length_c   1.000
_cell.angle_alpha   90.00
_cell.angle_beta   90.00
_cell.angle_gamma   90.00
#
_symmetry.space_group_name_H-M   'P 1'
#
loop_
_entity.id
_entity.type
_entity.pdbx_description
1 polymer ?
#
loop_
_entity_poly.entity_id
_entity_poly.type
_entity_poly.pdbx_seq_one_letter_code
_entity_poly.pdbx_strand_id
1 'polypeptide(L)'
;MTASSSWRSGFPQSGNDTAALYTQLTTSADASVYKRSVQLVDGEVFFMVQEGLERKLVVVGEKSADKFTGTEDQVNGYQVKVCPLTTDNRKALQAIFDWLVPRAVGTEIASIGLGDRLGLASPGHIAAVRSRDVMPILAQQSIRELDLTGRNYTEVLDAAAWAVFQEGYTKGYGADGDHLKKPSDVQMALDLGFSMITLDCSEHINDKVSSFSDAEVDAEYEKLDSNLRAHFEKTYLNQKFTLKSGSTVKFAADSFRRMVLVYVHALDFAEDVYKNIVVPTNREIDFEMSIDEVATPTTPQDHFFVANELIARGVKFNSVAPRFVGEFQKGIDYIGDPKQFEAEFKIHAEIADHFGYKVSVHSGSDKFMVFGIVGKYTKGRFHVKTAGTNWLEAVRVIAMVNPGLYREMHQYALNNLDEAKKYYHVTFDPAAIPSLDDLSDEELPDLMNQDAARQAIHITYGILLQAKNADGSYLFKDRFYRDLITNSDLYSERLRTHIGKHLDLLNVKEK
;
A
#
# COMPACT_ATOMS: atom_id res chain seq x y z
N MET A 1 17.41 -30.13 7.07
CA MET A 1 18.41 -30.47 6.04
C MET A 1 17.67 -30.82 4.77
N THR A 2 17.36 -29.82 3.95
CA THR A 2 16.83 -30.04 2.60
C THR A 2 17.98 -30.52 1.72
N ALA A 3 17.77 -31.62 0.98
CA ALA A 3 18.69 -31.99 -0.08
C ALA A 3 18.93 -30.75 -0.96
N SER A 4 20.18 -30.42 -1.27
CA SER A 4 20.50 -29.25 -2.07
C SER A 4 19.97 -29.46 -3.49
N SER A 5 18.72 -29.09 -3.73
CA SER A 5 18.14 -28.99 -5.06
C SER A 5 18.85 -27.85 -5.77
N SER A 6 19.65 -28.21 -6.77
CA SER A 6 20.33 -27.24 -7.62
C SER A 6 19.44 -27.00 -8.82
N TRP A 7 18.95 -25.78 -9.00
CA TRP A 7 18.18 -25.33 -10.17
C TRP A 7 18.86 -25.69 -11.50
N ARG A 8 20.19 -25.92 -11.50
CA ARG A 8 20.97 -26.44 -12.62
C ARG A 8 20.49 -27.81 -13.11
N SER A 9 19.84 -28.61 -12.26
CA SER A 9 19.21 -29.88 -12.64
C SER A 9 18.03 -29.70 -13.60
N GLY A 10 17.46 -28.49 -13.66
CA GLY A 10 16.42 -28.10 -14.61
C GLY A 10 16.93 -27.90 -16.04
N PHE A 11 18.25 -27.97 -16.30
CA PHE A 11 18.82 -27.81 -17.64
C PHE A 11 18.78 -29.14 -18.41
N PRO A 12 18.52 -29.11 -19.74
CA PRO A 12 18.70 -30.28 -20.60
C PRO A 12 20.14 -30.81 -20.51
N GLN A 13 20.34 -32.12 -20.71
CA GLN A 13 21.67 -32.75 -20.53
C GLN A 13 22.72 -32.30 -21.56
N SER A 14 22.32 -31.76 -22.70
CA SER A 14 23.22 -31.19 -23.71
C SER A 14 22.44 -30.26 -24.64
N GLY A 15 23.08 -29.19 -25.10
CA GLY A 15 22.56 -28.30 -26.14
C GLY A 15 22.63 -26.82 -25.77
N ASN A 16 22.10 -25.98 -26.65
CA ASN A 16 21.91 -24.54 -26.48
C ASN A 16 20.50 -24.09 -26.92
N ASP A 17 19.54 -25.01 -26.90
CA ASP A 17 18.16 -24.75 -27.30
C ASP A 17 17.37 -24.13 -26.15
N THR A 18 17.21 -22.81 -26.21
CA THR A 18 16.51 -22.04 -25.19
C THR A 18 15.00 -22.31 -25.16
N ALA A 19 14.40 -22.81 -26.24
CA ALA A 19 13.00 -23.23 -26.24
C ALA A 19 12.82 -24.54 -25.45
N ALA A 20 13.71 -25.51 -25.64
CA ALA A 20 13.71 -26.75 -24.85
C ALA A 20 13.94 -26.48 -23.36
N LEU A 21 14.89 -25.58 -23.03
CA LEU A 21 15.12 -25.15 -21.65
C LEU A 21 13.88 -24.49 -21.04
N TYR A 22 13.22 -23.58 -21.76
CA TYR A 22 11.98 -22.95 -21.30
C TYR A 22 10.90 -24.00 -20.96
N THR A 23 10.67 -24.98 -21.83
CA THR A 23 9.70 -26.05 -21.59
C THR A 23 10.08 -26.89 -20.36
N GLN A 24 11.36 -27.19 -20.17
CA GLN A 24 11.82 -27.99 -19.02
C GLN A 24 11.68 -27.21 -17.71
N LEU A 25 12.05 -25.92 -17.68
CA LEU A 25 11.97 -25.10 -16.45
C LEU A 25 10.52 -24.81 -16.03
N THR A 26 9.63 -24.60 -16.99
CA THR A 26 8.19 -24.40 -16.71
C THR A 26 7.47 -25.66 -16.21
N THR A 27 8.02 -26.85 -16.50
CA THR A 27 7.46 -28.15 -16.06
C THR A 27 8.27 -28.84 -14.96
N SER A 28 9.45 -28.33 -14.61
CA SER A 28 10.35 -28.90 -13.61
C SER A 28 9.67 -29.10 -12.26
N ALA A 29 10.02 -30.17 -11.55
CA ALA A 29 9.60 -30.40 -10.17
C ALA A 29 10.52 -29.75 -9.12
N ASP A 30 11.63 -29.12 -9.57
CA ASP A 30 12.60 -28.48 -8.68
C ASP A 30 12.00 -27.24 -8.00
N ALA A 31 11.88 -27.28 -6.68
CA ALA A 31 11.32 -26.21 -5.86
C ALA A 31 12.24 -24.98 -5.77
N SER A 32 13.52 -25.09 -6.15
CA SER A 32 14.43 -23.95 -6.21
C SER A 32 14.16 -23.01 -7.39
N VAL A 33 13.37 -23.42 -8.39
CA VAL A 33 13.00 -22.59 -9.54
C VAL A 33 11.60 -21.99 -9.35
N TYR A 34 11.48 -20.67 -9.43
CA TYR A 34 10.17 -20.01 -9.48
C TYR A 34 9.57 -20.18 -10.87
N LYS A 35 8.80 -21.25 -11.10
CA LYS A 35 8.32 -21.64 -12.45
C LYS A 35 7.57 -20.54 -13.20
N ARG A 36 6.86 -19.67 -12.48
CA ARG A 36 6.10 -18.56 -13.09
C ARG A 36 7.00 -17.41 -13.56
N SER A 37 8.23 -17.33 -13.07
CA SER A 37 9.23 -16.35 -13.50
C SER A 37 9.90 -16.70 -14.82
N VAL A 38 9.73 -17.92 -15.34
CA VAL A 38 10.41 -18.36 -16.55
C VAL A 38 9.84 -17.62 -17.76
N GLN A 39 10.66 -16.77 -18.38
CA GLN A 39 10.34 -15.99 -19.58
C GLN A 39 11.30 -16.36 -20.70
N LEU A 40 10.79 -16.47 -21.94
CA LEU A 40 11.59 -16.65 -23.16
C LEU A 40 11.35 -15.44 -24.07
N VAL A 41 12.41 -14.66 -24.34
CA VAL A 41 12.35 -13.47 -25.20
C VAL A 41 13.61 -13.42 -26.06
N ASP A 42 13.44 -13.20 -27.37
CA ASP A 42 14.54 -13.07 -28.34
C ASP A 42 15.61 -14.18 -28.33
N GLY A 43 15.18 -15.39 -27.93
CA GLY A 43 16.06 -16.56 -27.82
C GLY A 43 16.85 -16.63 -26.51
N GLU A 44 16.55 -15.80 -25.52
CA GLU A 44 17.13 -15.82 -24.17
C GLU A 44 16.08 -16.25 -23.13
N VAL A 45 16.51 -16.96 -22.09
CA VAL A 45 15.64 -17.39 -20.98
C VAL A 45 15.99 -16.63 -19.71
N PHE A 46 14.99 -16.08 -19.05
CA PHE A 46 15.11 -15.38 -17.78
C PHE A 46 14.27 -16.10 -16.74
N PHE A 47 14.80 -16.36 -15.55
CA PHE A 47 14.04 -16.95 -14.46
C PHE A 47 14.67 -16.65 -13.11
N MET A 48 13.88 -16.67 -12.05
CA MET A 48 14.34 -16.55 -10.68
C MET A 48 14.51 -17.91 -10.03
N VAL A 49 15.48 -17.98 -9.12
CA VAL A 49 15.75 -19.15 -8.28
C VAL A 49 15.92 -18.75 -6.82
N GLN A 50 15.70 -19.72 -5.93
CA GLN A 50 16.00 -19.65 -4.50
C GLN A 50 17.20 -20.57 -4.19
N GLU A 51 18.30 -20.01 -3.69
CA GLU A 51 19.46 -20.75 -3.19
C GLU A 51 19.65 -20.44 -1.70
N GLY A 52 19.26 -21.37 -0.82
CA GLY A 52 19.28 -21.14 0.63
C GLY A 52 18.30 -20.03 1.02
N LEU A 53 18.80 -18.90 1.54
CA LEU A 53 17.99 -17.72 1.88
C LEU A 53 18.01 -16.65 0.79
N GLU A 54 18.82 -16.82 -0.25
CA GLU A 54 18.99 -15.83 -1.31
C GLU A 54 18.12 -16.15 -2.52
N ARG A 55 17.49 -15.11 -3.07
CA ARG A 55 16.89 -15.15 -4.41
C ARG A 55 17.87 -14.60 -5.42
N LYS A 56 17.89 -15.17 -6.61
CA LYS A 56 18.77 -14.75 -7.72
C LYS A 56 18.00 -14.75 -9.04
N LEU A 57 18.39 -13.86 -9.94
CA LEU A 57 17.96 -13.89 -11.33
C LEU A 57 18.98 -14.72 -12.13
N VAL A 58 18.50 -15.59 -13.00
CA VAL A 58 19.30 -16.36 -13.94
C VAL A 58 18.94 -15.91 -15.35
N VAL A 59 19.95 -15.50 -16.10
CA VAL A 59 19.84 -15.12 -17.52
C VAL A 59 20.60 -16.14 -18.35
N VAL A 60 19.95 -16.71 -19.35
CA VAL A 60 20.53 -17.72 -20.25
C VAL A 60 20.51 -17.20 -21.67
N GLY A 61 21.70 -17.04 -22.25
CA GLY A 61 21.91 -16.38 -23.54
C GLY A 61 23.00 -15.30 -23.46
N GLU A 62 23.42 -14.82 -24.64
CA GLU A 62 24.55 -13.89 -24.76
C GLU A 62 24.13 -12.44 -25.09
N LYS A 63 22.93 -12.23 -25.65
CA LYS A 63 22.54 -10.93 -26.24
C LYS A 63 22.35 -9.84 -25.18
N SER A 64 21.82 -10.20 -24.02
CA SER A 64 21.54 -9.28 -22.92
C SER A 64 22.53 -9.42 -21.77
N ALA A 65 23.51 -10.33 -21.84
CA ALA A 65 24.44 -10.63 -20.76
C ALA A 65 25.19 -9.39 -20.24
N ASP A 66 25.57 -8.47 -21.14
CA ASP A 66 26.28 -7.23 -20.79
C ASP A 66 25.41 -6.20 -20.05
N LYS A 67 24.08 -6.35 -20.10
CA LYS A 67 23.14 -5.45 -19.40
C LYS A 67 22.98 -5.81 -17.92
N PHE A 68 23.39 -7.01 -17.52
CA PHE A 68 23.25 -7.51 -16.15
C PHE A 68 24.61 -7.66 -15.47
N THR A 69 24.64 -7.31 -14.18
CA THR A 69 25.78 -7.56 -13.30
C THR A 69 25.56 -8.88 -12.58
N GLY A 70 26.52 -9.79 -12.65
CA GLY A 70 26.41 -11.13 -12.05
C GLY A 70 27.62 -12.00 -12.37
N THR A 71 27.59 -13.24 -11.89
CA THR A 71 28.64 -14.24 -12.15
C THR A 71 28.29 -15.03 -13.40
N GLU A 72 29.22 -15.11 -14.34
CA GLU A 72 29.11 -15.96 -15.53
C GLU A 72 29.43 -17.42 -15.18
N ASP A 73 28.65 -18.34 -15.74
CA ASP A 73 28.73 -19.78 -15.51
C ASP A 73 28.32 -20.52 -16.80
N GLN A 74 28.62 -21.81 -16.87
CA GLN A 74 28.15 -22.69 -17.94
C GLN A 74 27.47 -23.93 -17.35
N VAL A 75 26.24 -24.19 -17.81
CA VAL A 75 25.46 -25.35 -17.37
C VAL A 75 25.06 -26.17 -18.58
N ASN A 76 25.59 -27.38 -18.72
CA ASN A 76 25.29 -28.32 -19.83
C ASN A 76 25.40 -27.71 -21.25
N GLY A 77 26.30 -26.74 -21.44
CA GLY A 77 26.52 -26.04 -22.72
C GLY A 77 25.75 -24.72 -22.89
N TYR A 78 24.87 -24.37 -21.95
CA TYR A 78 24.20 -23.07 -21.92
C TYR A 78 25.11 -22.04 -21.23
N GLN A 79 25.27 -20.86 -21.84
CA GLN A 79 25.86 -19.70 -21.18
C GLN A 79 24.86 -19.13 -20.19
N VAL A 80 25.28 -19.00 -18.93
CA VAL A 80 24.42 -18.56 -17.84
C VAL A 80 25.06 -17.39 -17.11
N LYS A 81 24.24 -16.40 -16.75
CA LYS A 81 24.63 -15.33 -15.84
C LYS A 81 23.73 -15.34 -14.62
N VAL A 82 24.34 -15.55 -13.45
CA VAL A 82 23.66 -15.58 -12.16
C VAL A 82 23.78 -14.20 -11.51
N CYS A 83 22.67 -13.50 -11.41
CA CYS A 83 22.60 -12.09 -11.08
C CYS A 83 21.96 -11.89 -9.69
N PRO A 84 22.57 -11.08 -8.79
CA PRO A 84 21.90 -10.65 -7.56
C PRO A 84 20.69 -9.75 -7.88
N LEU A 85 19.72 -9.69 -6.97
CA LEU A 85 18.51 -8.89 -7.11
C LEU A 85 18.74 -7.41 -6.76
N THR A 86 19.58 -6.73 -7.53
CA THR A 86 19.92 -5.30 -7.33
C THR A 86 19.00 -4.37 -8.13
N THR A 87 18.95 -3.10 -7.76
CA THR A 87 18.22 -2.07 -8.51
C THR A 87 18.66 -2.00 -9.99
N ASP A 88 19.95 -2.12 -10.27
CA ASP A 88 20.49 -2.06 -11.63
C ASP A 88 20.03 -3.25 -12.47
N ASN A 89 20.08 -4.46 -11.91
CA ASN A 89 19.58 -5.66 -12.59
C ASN A 89 18.06 -5.61 -12.79
N ARG A 90 17.31 -5.04 -11.85
CA ARG A 90 15.88 -4.79 -12.03
C ARG A 90 15.62 -3.80 -13.18
N LYS A 91 16.37 -2.71 -13.26
CA LYS A 91 16.24 -1.72 -14.36
C LYS A 91 16.58 -2.35 -15.72
N ALA A 92 17.63 -3.17 -15.76
CA ALA A 92 17.97 -3.95 -16.96
C ALA A 92 16.83 -4.87 -17.38
N LEU A 93 16.16 -5.51 -16.41
CA LEU A 93 15.01 -6.37 -16.66
C LEU A 93 13.78 -5.57 -17.13
N GLN A 94 13.52 -4.39 -16.56
CA GLN A 94 12.44 -3.49 -17.02
C GLN A 94 12.64 -2.97 -18.45
N ALA A 95 13.89 -2.83 -18.90
CA ALA A 95 14.18 -2.47 -20.29
C ALA A 95 13.81 -3.58 -21.29
N ILE A 96 13.57 -4.82 -20.80
CA ILE A 96 13.13 -5.97 -21.59
C ILE A 96 11.64 -6.24 -21.38
N PHE A 97 11.15 -6.08 -20.15
CA PHE A 97 9.78 -6.39 -19.75
C PHE A 97 9.05 -5.14 -19.24
N ASP A 98 8.25 -4.51 -20.10
CA ASP A 98 7.51 -3.28 -19.80
C ASP A 98 6.49 -3.44 -18.64
N TRP A 99 5.92 -4.63 -18.48
CA TRP A 99 5.00 -4.98 -17.39
C TRP A 99 5.66 -5.01 -16.00
N LEU A 100 6.99 -4.90 -15.92
CA LEU A 100 7.72 -4.68 -14.67
C LEU A 100 7.82 -3.21 -14.26
N VAL A 101 7.39 -2.27 -15.10
CA VAL A 101 7.36 -0.84 -14.78
C VAL A 101 6.03 -0.51 -14.09
N PRO A 102 6.03 0.13 -12.91
CA PRO A 102 4.80 0.60 -12.28
C PRO A 102 4.02 1.55 -13.20
N ARG A 103 2.70 1.44 -13.22
CA ARG A 103 1.83 2.28 -14.04
C ARG A 103 0.65 2.83 -13.25
N ALA A 104 0.19 4.01 -13.67
CA ALA A 104 -1.04 4.59 -13.15
C ALA A 104 -2.22 3.67 -13.51
N VAL A 105 -3.20 3.61 -12.61
CA VAL A 105 -4.40 2.78 -12.72
C VAL A 105 -5.56 3.56 -13.35
N GLY A 106 -5.64 4.86 -13.05
CA GLY A 106 -6.79 5.69 -13.41
C GLY A 106 -7.99 5.46 -12.49
N THR A 107 -9.16 5.91 -12.97
CA THR A 107 -10.38 6.07 -12.17
C THR A 107 -11.44 5.00 -12.39
N GLU A 108 -11.29 4.15 -13.41
CA GLU A 108 -12.37 3.30 -13.91
C GLU A 108 -12.43 1.92 -13.25
N ILE A 109 -11.33 1.45 -12.66
CA ILE A 109 -11.23 0.12 -12.05
C ILE A 109 -10.87 0.21 -10.56
N ALA A 110 -11.27 -0.79 -9.78
CA ALA A 110 -10.83 -0.96 -8.40
C ALA A 110 -9.30 -1.02 -8.32
N SER A 111 -8.73 -0.39 -7.29
CA SER A 111 -7.34 -0.60 -6.91
C SER A 111 -7.21 -0.92 -5.42
N ILE A 112 -6.24 -1.76 -5.08
CA ILE A 112 -5.91 -2.07 -3.68
C ILE A 112 -4.44 -1.75 -3.41
N GLY A 113 -4.23 -0.92 -2.39
CA GLY A 113 -2.96 -0.62 -1.77
C GLY A 113 -2.45 -1.79 -0.95
N LEU A 114 -1.30 -2.35 -1.32
CA LEU A 114 -0.75 -3.58 -0.75
C LEU A 114 0.61 -3.29 -0.11
N GLY A 115 0.62 -2.36 0.85
CA GLY A 115 1.83 -1.88 1.50
C GLY A 115 2.59 -3.01 2.19
N ASP A 116 3.90 -3.05 1.95
CA ASP A 116 4.79 -4.10 2.44
C ASP A 116 5.98 -3.47 3.16
N ARG A 117 5.93 -3.54 4.49
CA ARG A 117 6.99 -3.03 5.38
C ARG A 117 8.26 -3.90 5.35
N LEU A 118 8.18 -5.11 4.80
CA LEU A 118 9.23 -6.12 4.85
C LEU A 118 9.91 -6.37 3.49
N GLY A 119 9.24 -6.09 2.39
CA GLY A 119 9.72 -6.40 1.03
C GLY A 119 9.62 -7.89 0.66
N LEU A 120 8.75 -8.65 1.36
CA LEU A 120 8.56 -10.09 1.19
C LEU A 120 7.10 -10.50 0.93
N ALA A 121 6.14 -9.59 1.00
CA ALA A 121 4.70 -9.88 0.96
C ALA A 121 4.12 -9.95 -0.46
N SER A 122 4.74 -9.24 -1.41
CA SER A 122 4.21 -9.08 -2.77
C SER A 122 3.87 -10.40 -3.51
N PRO A 123 4.60 -11.53 -3.36
CA PRO A 123 4.16 -12.80 -3.95
C PRO A 123 2.78 -13.27 -3.47
N GLY A 124 2.54 -13.20 -2.15
CA GLY A 124 1.24 -13.51 -1.54
C GLY A 124 0.16 -12.51 -1.93
N HIS A 125 0.51 -11.23 -2.06
CA HIS A 125 -0.39 -10.20 -2.58
C HIS A 125 -0.83 -10.50 -4.02
N ILE A 126 0.11 -10.85 -4.89
CA ILE A 126 -0.15 -11.25 -6.28
C ILE A 126 -1.04 -12.50 -6.32
N ALA A 127 -0.80 -13.48 -5.43
CA ALA A 127 -1.65 -14.66 -5.31
C ALA A 127 -3.10 -14.29 -4.95
N ALA A 128 -3.31 -13.26 -4.12
CA ALA A 128 -4.64 -12.78 -3.77
C ALA A 128 -5.36 -12.08 -4.94
N VAL A 129 -4.65 -11.31 -5.76
CA VAL A 129 -5.28 -10.46 -6.80
C VAL A 129 -5.32 -11.07 -8.20
N ARG A 130 -4.52 -12.10 -8.50
CA ARG A 130 -4.30 -12.58 -9.88
C ARG A 130 -5.58 -12.95 -10.63
N SER A 131 -6.51 -13.59 -9.95
CA SER A 131 -7.80 -14.04 -10.50
C SER A 131 -8.92 -13.04 -10.26
N ARG A 132 -8.64 -11.80 -9.86
CA ARG A 132 -9.66 -10.82 -9.45
C ARG A 132 -9.60 -9.54 -10.28
N ASP A 133 -10.73 -8.85 -10.37
CA ASP A 133 -10.87 -7.59 -11.08
C ASP A 133 -10.52 -6.38 -10.22
N VAL A 134 -9.25 -6.35 -9.81
CA VAL A 134 -8.64 -5.26 -9.04
C VAL A 134 -7.21 -5.07 -9.50
N MET A 135 -6.76 -3.81 -9.53
CA MET A 135 -5.39 -3.46 -9.83
C MET A 135 -4.56 -3.35 -8.55
N PRO A 136 -3.47 -4.11 -8.39
CA PRO A 136 -2.66 -4.03 -7.20
C PRO A 136 -1.69 -2.83 -7.26
N ILE A 137 -1.63 -2.07 -6.18
CA ILE A 137 -0.55 -1.11 -5.91
C ILE A 137 0.44 -1.84 -4.98
N LEU A 138 1.41 -2.54 -5.58
CA LEU A 138 2.31 -3.45 -4.84
C LEU A 138 3.45 -2.72 -4.11
N ALA A 139 3.88 -1.57 -4.64
CA ALA A 139 4.87 -0.73 -4.00
C ALA A 139 4.15 0.43 -3.28
N GLN A 140 3.89 0.29 -1.99
CA GLN A 140 3.28 1.36 -1.20
C GLN A 140 3.93 1.42 0.18
N GLN A 141 4.47 2.58 0.54
CA GLN A 141 4.87 2.91 1.91
C GLN A 141 4.80 4.42 2.13
N SER A 142 4.49 4.81 3.37
CA SER A 142 4.63 6.19 3.82
C SER A 142 6.06 6.52 4.24
N ILE A 143 6.44 7.81 4.23
CA ILE A 143 7.73 8.28 4.76
C ILE A 143 7.93 7.81 6.22
N ARG A 144 6.87 7.89 7.03
CA ARG A 144 6.85 7.39 8.42
C ARG A 144 7.26 5.92 8.49
N GLU A 145 6.77 5.08 7.57
CA GLU A 145 7.12 3.67 7.54
C GLU A 145 8.54 3.41 7.04
N LEU A 146 9.04 4.20 6.08
CA LEU A 146 10.43 4.14 5.65
C LEU A 146 11.38 4.43 6.81
N ASP A 147 11.15 5.54 7.52
CA ASP A 147 11.94 5.97 8.67
C ASP A 147 11.94 4.90 9.77
N LEU A 148 10.75 4.40 10.15
CA LEU A 148 10.61 3.41 11.22
C LEU A 148 11.17 2.02 10.84
N THR A 149 11.19 1.66 9.55
CA THR A 149 11.77 0.38 9.09
C THR A 149 13.24 0.48 8.70
N GLY A 150 13.79 1.69 8.62
CA GLY A 150 15.13 1.93 8.08
C GLY A 150 15.27 1.53 6.62
N ARG A 151 14.18 1.63 5.84
CA ARG A 151 14.13 1.33 4.41
C ARG A 151 14.05 2.62 3.59
N ASN A 152 14.19 2.50 2.28
CA ASN A 152 13.96 3.60 1.34
C ASN A 152 13.03 3.17 0.19
N TYR A 153 12.55 4.14 -0.59
CA TYR A 153 11.63 3.89 -1.70
C TYR A 153 12.19 3.03 -2.83
N THR A 154 13.50 3.05 -3.07
CA THR A 154 14.13 2.16 -4.06
C THR A 154 13.93 0.70 -3.65
N GLU A 155 14.11 0.36 -2.37
CA GLU A 155 13.86 -0.99 -1.86
C GLU A 155 12.38 -1.41 -1.95
N VAL A 156 11.45 -0.46 -1.86
CA VAL A 156 10.01 -0.71 -2.03
C VAL A 156 9.69 -1.06 -3.49
N LEU A 157 10.21 -0.26 -4.42
CA LEU A 157 10.08 -0.52 -5.86
C LEU A 157 10.74 -1.83 -6.27
N ASP A 158 11.93 -2.10 -5.74
CA ASP A 158 12.69 -3.31 -6.04
C ASP A 158 11.93 -4.56 -5.56
N ALA A 159 11.44 -4.57 -4.32
CA ALA A 159 10.68 -5.70 -3.79
C ALA A 159 9.44 -6.02 -4.63
N ALA A 160 8.67 -4.99 -5.03
CA ALA A 160 7.48 -5.16 -5.86
C ALA A 160 7.83 -5.70 -7.25
N ALA A 161 8.80 -5.09 -7.94
CA ALA A 161 9.20 -5.52 -9.29
C ALA A 161 9.74 -6.95 -9.31
N TRP A 162 10.57 -7.32 -8.34
CA TRP A 162 11.09 -8.68 -8.23
C TRP A 162 9.99 -9.69 -7.96
N ALA A 163 9.00 -9.38 -7.12
CA ALA A 163 7.86 -10.26 -6.91
C ALA A 163 6.97 -10.39 -8.17
N VAL A 164 6.76 -9.29 -8.90
CA VAL A 164 6.02 -9.30 -10.17
C VAL A 164 6.70 -10.21 -11.19
N PHE A 165 8.03 -10.14 -11.30
CA PHE A 165 8.81 -11.05 -12.14
C PHE A 165 8.76 -12.50 -11.63
N GLN A 166 9.02 -12.72 -10.33
CA GLN A 166 9.00 -14.03 -9.67
C GLN A 166 7.68 -14.78 -9.96
N GLU A 167 6.57 -14.07 -9.89
CA GLU A 167 5.23 -14.61 -10.06
C GLU A 167 4.76 -14.59 -11.52
N GLY A 168 5.51 -14.03 -12.47
CA GLY A 168 5.06 -13.85 -13.85
C GLY A 168 3.72 -13.10 -13.92
N TYR A 169 3.61 -11.99 -13.19
CA TYR A 169 2.38 -11.19 -13.13
C TYR A 169 2.41 -10.06 -14.17
N THR A 170 1.94 -10.36 -15.38
CA THR A 170 2.05 -9.44 -16.53
C THR A 170 0.88 -8.46 -16.67
N LYS A 171 -0.07 -8.45 -15.72
CA LYS A 171 -1.26 -7.57 -15.77
C LYS A 171 -0.98 -6.12 -15.35
N GLY A 172 0.26 -5.81 -14.99
CA GLY A 172 0.70 -4.50 -14.50
C GLY A 172 0.35 -4.25 -13.03
N TYR A 173 1.05 -3.32 -12.39
CA TYR A 173 0.87 -2.93 -10.99
C TYR A 173 1.18 -1.44 -10.80
N GLY A 174 0.76 -0.86 -9.69
CA GLY A 174 1.08 0.52 -9.31
C GLY A 174 2.14 0.64 -8.21
N ALA A 175 2.72 1.83 -8.10
CA ALA A 175 3.60 2.23 -7.00
C ALA A 175 3.13 3.58 -6.42
N ASP A 176 2.77 3.63 -5.15
CA ASP A 176 2.24 4.79 -4.43
C ASP A 176 3.23 5.35 -3.40
N GLY A 177 3.61 6.61 -3.58
CA GLY A 177 4.27 7.41 -2.57
C GLY A 177 3.21 7.85 -1.57
N ASP A 178 3.07 7.10 -0.48
CA ASP A 178 1.96 7.26 0.46
C ASP A 178 2.22 8.38 1.49
N HIS A 179 1.16 9.06 1.93
CA HIS A 179 1.20 10.15 2.92
C HIS A 179 2.35 11.17 2.73
N LEU A 180 2.56 11.65 1.50
CA LEU A 180 3.59 12.65 1.21
C LEU A 180 3.09 14.04 1.64
N LYS A 181 3.88 14.73 2.46
CA LYS A 181 3.53 16.05 3.01
C LYS A 181 4.41 17.18 2.49
N LYS A 182 5.61 16.86 2.01
CA LYS A 182 6.57 17.85 1.53
C LYS A 182 6.69 17.77 0.00
N PRO A 183 6.72 18.93 -0.69
CA PRO A 183 7.07 19.01 -2.11
C PRO A 183 8.32 18.20 -2.51
N SER A 184 9.35 18.19 -1.66
CA SER A 184 10.58 17.42 -1.89
C SER A 184 10.35 15.91 -1.94
N ASP A 185 9.45 15.39 -1.10
CA ASP A 185 9.18 13.96 -1.02
C ASP A 185 8.33 13.52 -2.21
N VAL A 186 7.43 14.40 -2.69
CA VAL A 186 6.70 14.23 -3.95
C VAL A 186 7.65 14.18 -5.15
N GLN A 187 8.58 15.14 -5.24
CA GLN A 187 9.59 15.14 -6.31
C GLN A 187 10.45 13.86 -6.27
N MET A 188 10.92 13.46 -5.08
CA MET A 188 11.69 12.23 -4.90
C MET A 188 10.91 10.98 -5.39
N ALA A 189 9.65 10.83 -5.01
CA ALA A 189 8.83 9.71 -5.46
C ALA A 189 8.64 9.72 -6.99
N LEU A 190 8.40 10.90 -7.57
CA LEU A 190 8.25 11.04 -9.02
C LEU A 190 9.54 10.69 -9.77
N ASP A 191 10.70 11.14 -9.28
CA ASP A 191 12.03 10.87 -9.84
C ASP A 191 12.38 9.38 -9.80
N LEU A 192 11.94 8.67 -8.76
CA LEU A 192 12.13 7.22 -8.63
C LEU A 192 11.21 6.39 -9.52
N GLY A 193 10.17 7.01 -10.09
CA GLY A 193 9.22 6.35 -10.98
C GLY A 193 7.95 5.83 -10.31
N PHE A 194 7.56 6.38 -9.15
CA PHE A 194 6.25 6.08 -8.55
C PHE A 194 5.12 6.50 -9.48
N SER A 195 4.11 5.65 -9.64
CA SER A 195 3.00 5.86 -10.58
C SER A 195 1.75 6.45 -9.92
N MET A 196 1.77 6.57 -8.58
CA MET A 196 0.74 7.17 -7.76
C MET A 196 1.39 8.05 -6.69
N ILE A 197 0.79 9.20 -6.41
CA ILE A 197 1.21 10.15 -5.39
C ILE A 197 0.01 10.41 -4.49
N THR A 198 0.18 10.11 -3.21
CA THR A 198 -0.80 10.45 -2.18
C THR A 198 -0.32 11.67 -1.42
N LEU A 199 -0.94 12.82 -1.73
CA LEU A 199 -0.65 14.08 -1.06
C LEU A 199 -1.48 14.19 0.21
N ASP A 200 -0.81 14.07 1.35
CA ASP A 200 -1.43 14.27 2.65
C ASP A 200 -1.53 15.76 2.96
N CYS A 201 -2.76 16.27 2.95
CA CYS A 201 -3.07 17.67 3.18
C CYS A 201 -3.53 17.94 4.63
N SER A 202 -3.47 16.95 5.53
CA SER A 202 -3.95 17.07 6.92
C SER A 202 -3.33 18.24 7.68
N GLU A 203 -2.04 18.54 7.46
CA GLU A 203 -1.34 19.68 8.10
C GLU A 203 -1.82 21.06 7.58
N HIS A 204 -2.52 21.07 6.45
CA HIS A 204 -3.12 22.26 5.86
C HIS A 204 -4.63 22.37 6.16
N ILE A 205 -5.19 21.42 6.91
CA ILE A 205 -6.56 21.46 7.41
C ILE A 205 -6.61 22.25 8.73
N ASN A 206 -7.48 23.24 8.80
CA ASN A 206 -7.61 24.07 10.00
C ASN A 206 -8.63 23.47 10.99
N ASP A 207 -8.22 22.45 11.74
CA ASP A 207 -9.07 21.80 12.76
C ASP A 207 -9.53 22.77 13.88
N LYS A 208 -8.82 23.89 14.09
CA LYS A 208 -9.18 24.90 15.11
C LYS A 208 -10.47 25.63 14.80
N VAL A 209 -10.92 25.63 13.54
CA VAL A 209 -12.20 26.26 13.16
C VAL A 209 -13.38 25.68 13.95
N SER A 210 -13.29 24.41 14.38
CA SER A 210 -14.30 23.77 15.20
C SER A 210 -14.48 24.42 16.59
N SER A 211 -13.45 25.10 17.12
CA SER A 211 -13.50 25.76 18.42
C SER A 211 -13.78 27.26 18.35
N PHE A 212 -13.80 27.85 17.16
CA PHE A 212 -14.09 29.27 16.96
C PHE A 212 -15.55 29.60 17.24
N SER A 213 -15.80 30.74 17.87
CA SER A 213 -17.10 31.41 17.86
C SER A 213 -17.45 31.94 16.47
N ASP A 214 -18.73 32.24 16.22
CA ASP A 214 -19.17 32.75 14.91
C ASP A 214 -18.48 34.08 14.54
N ALA A 215 -18.23 34.95 15.53
CA ALA A 215 -17.52 36.21 15.32
C ALA A 215 -16.04 35.99 14.92
N GLU A 216 -15.38 34.97 15.48
CA GLU A 216 -14.02 34.59 15.10
C GLU A 216 -13.98 34.00 13.69
N VAL A 217 -14.95 33.15 13.34
CA VAL A 217 -15.09 32.63 11.97
C VAL A 217 -15.24 33.75 10.96
N ASP A 218 -16.11 34.72 11.25
CA ASP A 218 -16.32 35.87 10.36
C ASP A 218 -15.05 36.70 10.22
N ALA A 219 -14.35 36.98 11.32
CA ALA A 219 -13.11 37.72 11.32
C ALA A 219 -11.98 37.01 10.54
N GLU A 220 -11.83 35.69 10.70
CA GLU A 220 -10.86 34.91 9.92
C GLU A 220 -11.24 34.82 8.45
N TYR A 221 -12.53 34.63 8.15
CA TYR A 221 -13.02 34.59 6.77
C TYR A 221 -12.74 35.90 6.03
N GLU A 222 -12.98 37.06 6.66
CA GLU A 222 -12.74 38.37 6.05
C GLU A 222 -11.26 38.65 5.70
N LYS A 223 -10.31 37.90 6.29
CA LYS A 223 -8.88 37.99 5.93
C LYS A 223 -8.56 37.34 4.60
N LEU A 224 -9.42 36.45 4.08
CA LEU A 224 -9.24 35.85 2.76
C LEU A 224 -9.40 36.90 1.66
N ASP A 225 -8.70 36.68 0.54
CA ASP A 225 -8.78 37.55 -0.63
C ASP A 225 -10.24 37.80 -1.05
N SER A 226 -10.55 39.06 -1.34
CA SER A 226 -11.93 39.48 -1.65
C SER A 226 -12.49 38.82 -2.92
N ASN A 227 -11.67 38.55 -3.94
CA ASN A 227 -12.14 37.86 -5.14
C ASN A 227 -12.37 36.38 -4.87
N LEU A 228 -11.51 35.76 -4.06
CA LEU A 228 -11.68 34.37 -3.63
C LEU A 228 -12.97 34.19 -2.82
N ARG A 229 -13.25 35.09 -1.88
CA ARG A 229 -14.52 35.10 -1.14
C ARG A 229 -15.72 35.26 -2.06
N ALA A 230 -15.68 36.25 -2.96
CA ALA A 230 -16.76 36.48 -3.92
C ALA A 230 -17.01 35.25 -4.81
N HIS A 231 -15.96 34.53 -5.22
CA HIS A 231 -16.07 33.26 -5.93
C HIS A 231 -16.78 32.20 -5.09
N PHE A 232 -16.32 31.95 -3.86
CA PHE A 232 -16.92 30.93 -3.00
C PHE A 232 -18.38 31.26 -2.65
N GLU A 233 -18.68 32.51 -2.29
CA GLU A 233 -20.03 32.94 -1.95
C GLU A 233 -20.97 32.78 -3.15
N LYS A 234 -20.55 33.23 -4.33
CA LYS A 234 -21.34 33.08 -5.56
C LYS A 234 -21.58 31.61 -5.92
N THR A 235 -20.57 30.77 -5.72
CA THR A 235 -20.61 29.37 -6.15
C THR A 235 -21.37 28.48 -5.18
N TYR A 236 -21.25 28.72 -3.87
CA TYR A 236 -21.73 27.77 -2.87
C TYR A 236 -22.75 28.35 -1.88
N LEU A 237 -22.67 29.63 -1.50
CA LEU A 237 -23.51 30.15 -0.41
C LEU A 237 -25.00 30.05 -0.75
N ASN A 238 -25.75 29.33 0.10
CA ASN A 238 -27.17 29.02 -0.09
C ASN A 238 -27.49 28.28 -1.41
N GLN A 239 -26.49 27.64 -2.01
CA GLN A 239 -26.65 26.86 -3.23
C GLN A 239 -27.00 25.41 -2.91
N LYS A 240 -27.56 24.74 -3.93
CA LYS A 240 -27.91 23.34 -3.91
C LYS A 240 -27.43 22.69 -5.20
N PHE A 241 -26.68 21.62 -5.07
CA PHE A 241 -26.16 20.85 -6.19
C PHE A 241 -26.87 19.51 -6.27
N THR A 242 -27.37 19.17 -7.44
CA THR A 242 -27.96 17.86 -7.72
C THR A 242 -26.90 16.96 -8.37
N LEU A 243 -26.57 15.86 -7.68
CA LEU A 243 -25.62 14.86 -8.17
C LEU A 243 -26.25 14.06 -9.33
N LYS A 244 -25.43 13.29 -10.07
CA LYS A 244 -25.91 12.44 -11.16
C LYS A 244 -26.89 11.35 -10.67
N SER A 245 -26.80 10.97 -9.40
CA SER A 245 -27.71 10.06 -8.71
C SER A 245 -29.11 10.65 -8.44
N GLY A 246 -29.25 11.98 -8.52
CA GLY A 246 -30.44 12.71 -8.08
C GLY A 246 -30.40 13.15 -6.61
N SER A 247 -29.44 12.66 -5.82
CA SER A 247 -29.19 13.17 -4.46
C SER A 247 -28.73 14.62 -4.50
N THR A 248 -28.92 15.34 -3.40
CA THR A 248 -28.66 16.78 -3.36
C THR A 248 -27.72 17.14 -2.23
N VAL A 249 -26.66 17.87 -2.52
CA VAL A 249 -25.76 18.48 -1.55
C VAL A 249 -26.17 19.94 -1.38
N LYS A 250 -26.41 20.37 -0.14
CA LYS A 250 -26.83 21.73 0.19
C LYS A 250 -25.71 22.43 0.93
N PHE A 251 -25.55 23.71 0.66
CA PHE A 251 -24.57 24.58 1.32
C PHE A 251 -25.33 25.63 2.13
N ALA A 252 -25.46 25.37 3.42
CA ALA A 252 -26.14 26.28 4.33
C ALA A 252 -25.22 27.43 4.76
N ALA A 253 -25.79 28.60 5.02
CA ALA A 253 -25.02 29.80 5.36
C ALA A 253 -24.26 29.68 6.69
N ASP A 254 -24.79 28.92 7.65
CA ASP A 254 -24.27 28.74 9.00
C ASP A 254 -22.96 27.94 9.05
N SER A 255 -22.75 26.99 8.13
CA SER A 255 -21.53 26.17 8.05
C SER A 255 -20.57 26.59 6.93
N PHE A 256 -21.02 27.42 5.98
CA PHE A 256 -20.26 27.77 4.78
C PHE A 256 -18.87 28.37 5.07
N ARG A 257 -18.79 29.42 5.89
CA ARG A 257 -17.50 30.09 6.20
C ARG A 257 -16.55 29.17 6.93
N ARG A 258 -17.07 28.34 7.85
CA ARG A 258 -16.29 27.33 8.58
C ARG A 258 -15.67 26.34 7.62
N MET A 259 -16.46 25.74 6.73
CA MET A 259 -15.97 24.83 5.70
C MET A 259 -14.87 25.48 4.84
N VAL A 260 -15.08 26.70 4.35
CA VAL A 260 -14.03 27.39 3.56
C VAL A 260 -12.73 27.51 4.35
N LEU A 261 -12.80 27.97 5.61
CA LEU A 261 -11.61 28.12 6.46
C LEU A 261 -10.92 26.81 6.81
N VAL A 262 -11.67 25.70 6.87
CA VAL A 262 -11.11 24.36 7.12
C VAL A 262 -10.26 23.90 5.93
N TYR A 263 -10.71 24.12 4.69
CA TYR A 263 -10.15 23.46 3.50
C TYR A 263 -9.38 24.36 2.54
N VAL A 264 -9.51 25.69 2.60
CA VAL A 264 -8.92 26.60 1.59
C VAL A 264 -7.41 26.42 1.41
N HIS A 265 -6.66 26.27 2.51
CA HIS A 265 -5.20 26.10 2.44
C HIS A 265 -4.79 24.70 1.97
N ALA A 266 -5.58 23.67 2.26
CA ALA A 266 -5.36 22.33 1.70
C ALA A 266 -5.56 22.32 0.18
N LEU A 267 -6.53 23.08 -0.33
CA LEU A 267 -6.74 23.26 -1.77
C LEU A 267 -5.59 24.03 -2.43
N ASP A 268 -5.10 25.10 -1.80
CA ASP A 268 -3.95 25.87 -2.30
C ASP A 268 -2.69 24.99 -2.39
N PHE A 269 -2.44 24.18 -1.35
CA PHE A 269 -1.32 23.25 -1.33
C PHE A 269 -1.42 22.15 -2.39
N ALA A 270 -2.59 21.53 -2.53
CA ALA A 270 -2.82 20.49 -3.54
C ALA A 270 -2.67 21.05 -4.96
N GLU A 271 -3.17 22.26 -5.23
CA GLU A 271 -3.00 22.94 -6.50
C GLU A 271 -1.53 23.24 -6.82
N ASP A 272 -0.78 23.77 -5.85
CA ASP A 272 0.63 24.09 -6.01
C ASP A 272 1.46 22.85 -6.33
N VAL A 273 1.32 21.78 -5.53
CA VAL A 273 2.02 20.52 -5.75
C VAL A 273 1.66 19.89 -7.09
N TYR A 274 0.37 19.89 -7.44
CA TYR A 274 -0.07 19.33 -8.72
C TYR A 274 0.54 20.09 -9.91
N LYS A 275 0.40 21.41 -9.94
CA LYS A 275 0.82 22.24 -11.07
C LYS A 275 2.34 22.35 -11.19
N ASN A 276 3.05 22.44 -10.07
CA ASN A 276 4.48 22.75 -10.07
C ASN A 276 5.38 21.51 -9.95
N ILE A 277 4.82 20.34 -9.59
CA ILE A 277 5.62 19.12 -9.36
C ILE A 277 5.08 17.94 -10.17
N VAL A 278 3.78 17.64 -10.08
CA VAL A 278 3.19 16.49 -10.78
C VAL A 278 3.14 16.72 -12.29
N VAL A 279 2.57 17.85 -12.74
CA VAL A 279 2.42 18.18 -14.17
C VAL A 279 3.76 18.19 -14.93
N PRO A 280 4.86 18.79 -14.42
CA PRO A 280 6.16 18.78 -15.09
C PRO A 280 6.75 17.39 -15.33
N THR A 281 6.32 16.35 -14.59
CA THR A 281 6.81 14.98 -14.78
C THR A 281 6.44 14.42 -16.16
N ASN A 282 5.39 14.97 -16.82
CA ASN A 282 4.98 14.63 -18.19
C ASN A 282 4.78 13.12 -18.43
N ARG A 283 4.17 12.44 -17.45
CA ARG A 283 3.71 11.05 -17.54
C ARG A 283 2.41 10.89 -16.75
N GLU A 284 1.68 9.81 -17.02
CA GLU A 284 0.48 9.50 -16.25
C GLU A 284 0.83 9.20 -14.79
N ILE A 285 0.17 9.92 -13.88
CA ILE A 285 0.30 9.79 -12.42
C ILE A 285 -1.10 9.71 -11.85
N ASP A 286 -1.35 8.71 -11.01
CA ASP A 286 -2.52 8.74 -10.14
C ASP A 286 -2.27 9.75 -9.02
N PHE A 287 -2.97 10.88 -9.01
CA PHE A 287 -2.86 11.87 -7.94
C PHE A 287 -4.02 11.71 -6.95
N GLU A 288 -3.70 11.40 -5.70
CA GLU A 288 -4.66 11.25 -4.60
C GLU A 288 -4.50 12.42 -3.61
N MET A 289 -5.60 13.06 -3.24
CA MET A 289 -5.63 14.01 -2.12
C MET A 289 -6.14 13.30 -0.86
N SER A 290 -5.34 13.30 0.20
CA SER A 290 -5.69 12.74 1.50
C SER A 290 -6.00 13.82 2.53
N ILE A 291 -7.14 13.68 3.21
CA ILE A 291 -7.60 14.52 4.32
C ILE A 291 -8.21 13.64 5.43
N ASP A 292 -7.69 12.43 5.60
CA ASP A 292 -8.19 11.41 6.53
C ASP A 292 -7.58 11.53 7.95
N GLU A 293 -6.31 11.95 8.06
CA GLU A 293 -5.58 12.15 9.33
C GLU A 293 -5.92 13.49 10.03
N VAL A 294 -7.22 13.84 10.14
CA VAL A 294 -7.70 15.06 10.83
C VAL A 294 -8.61 14.73 12.01
N ALA A 295 -8.97 15.70 12.85
CA ALA A 295 -9.83 15.43 14.01
C ALA A 295 -11.31 15.25 13.61
N THR A 296 -11.81 16.11 12.71
CA THR A 296 -13.23 16.21 12.38
C THR A 296 -13.57 15.39 11.13
N PRO A 297 -14.58 14.49 11.17
CA PRO A 297 -15.02 13.79 9.96
C PRO A 297 -15.38 14.74 8.82
N THR A 298 -14.97 14.38 7.61
CA THR A 298 -15.28 15.12 6.38
C THR A 298 -16.76 14.90 6.05
N THR A 299 -17.58 15.95 6.13
CA THR A 299 -18.99 15.82 5.77
C THR A 299 -19.15 15.67 4.24
N PRO A 300 -20.29 15.15 3.75
CA PRO A 300 -20.54 15.13 2.30
C PRO A 300 -20.53 16.52 1.64
N GLN A 301 -20.89 17.58 2.38
CA GLN A 301 -20.78 18.96 1.91
C GLN A 301 -19.32 19.35 1.69
N ASP A 302 -18.46 19.05 2.67
CA ASP A 302 -17.02 19.32 2.61
C ASP A 302 -16.36 18.58 1.45
N HIS A 303 -16.68 17.29 1.28
CA HIS A 303 -16.16 16.49 0.18
C HIS A 303 -16.57 17.07 -1.18
N PHE A 304 -17.84 17.49 -1.35
CA PHE A 304 -18.26 18.15 -2.60
C PHE A 304 -17.48 19.44 -2.85
N PHE A 305 -17.31 20.28 -1.82
CA PHE A 305 -16.55 21.54 -1.93
C PHE A 305 -15.11 21.28 -2.38
N VAL A 306 -14.41 20.37 -1.70
CA VAL A 306 -13.02 20.02 -2.01
C VAL A 306 -12.91 19.53 -3.45
N ALA A 307 -13.74 18.56 -3.84
CA ALA A 307 -13.70 18.00 -5.19
C ALA A 307 -14.01 19.03 -6.29
N ASN A 308 -15.04 19.85 -6.09
CA ASN A 308 -15.44 20.85 -7.07
C ASN A 308 -14.37 21.94 -7.23
N GLU A 309 -13.73 22.36 -6.13
CA GLU A 309 -12.64 23.35 -6.18
C GLU A 309 -11.35 22.80 -6.79
N LEU A 310 -10.97 21.55 -6.51
CA LEU A 310 -9.83 20.93 -7.20
C LEU A 310 -10.02 20.97 -8.72
N ILE A 311 -11.21 20.61 -9.19
CA ILE A 311 -11.55 20.65 -10.63
C ILE A 311 -11.52 22.09 -11.16
N ALA A 312 -12.13 23.04 -10.44
CA ALA A 312 -12.16 24.45 -10.85
C ALA A 312 -10.76 25.06 -10.94
N ARG A 313 -9.84 24.62 -10.07
CA ARG A 313 -8.41 25.00 -10.07
C ARG A 313 -7.59 24.29 -11.14
N GLY A 314 -8.17 23.34 -11.87
CA GLY A 314 -7.52 22.58 -12.94
C GLY A 314 -6.64 21.43 -12.44
N VAL A 315 -6.87 20.96 -11.21
CA VAL A 315 -6.21 19.76 -10.66
C VAL A 315 -6.88 18.52 -11.22
N LYS A 316 -6.11 17.62 -11.84
CA LYS A 316 -6.58 16.27 -12.18
C LYS A 316 -6.17 15.32 -11.07
N PHE A 317 -7.14 14.60 -10.53
CA PHE A 317 -6.94 13.67 -9.42
C PHE A 317 -7.76 12.40 -9.63
N ASN A 318 -7.27 11.30 -9.05
CA ASN A 318 -7.74 9.95 -9.28
C ASN A 318 -8.57 9.47 -8.09
N SER A 319 -8.28 9.99 -6.90
CA SER A 319 -9.04 9.69 -5.69
C SER A 319 -8.96 10.82 -4.66
N VAL A 320 -9.96 10.81 -3.77
CA VAL A 320 -9.96 11.59 -2.53
C VAL A 320 -10.13 10.61 -1.37
N ALA A 321 -9.31 10.76 -0.34
CA ALA A 321 -9.41 10.02 0.91
C ALA A 321 -9.96 10.93 2.02
N PRO A 322 -11.29 10.94 2.23
CA PRO A 322 -11.91 11.69 3.32
C PRO A 322 -11.71 11.00 4.68
N ARG A 323 -11.85 11.76 5.76
CA ARG A 323 -12.06 11.18 7.10
C ARG A 323 -13.53 10.79 7.26
N PHE A 324 -13.82 9.49 7.24
CA PHE A 324 -15.18 9.01 7.48
C PHE A 324 -15.61 9.18 8.95
N VAL A 325 -16.91 9.18 9.18
CA VAL A 325 -17.49 9.05 10.52
C VAL A 325 -17.06 7.76 11.21
N GLY A 326 -17.05 7.78 12.55
CA GLY A 326 -16.52 6.71 13.39
C GLY A 326 -14.99 6.72 13.38
N GLU A 327 -14.39 5.57 13.66
CA GLU A 327 -12.94 5.45 13.74
C GLU A 327 -12.40 4.27 12.91
N PHE A 328 -11.34 4.56 12.17
CA PHE A 328 -10.61 3.62 11.34
C PHE A 328 -9.24 3.33 11.94
N GLN A 329 -9.22 2.82 13.17
CA GLN A 329 -7.95 2.53 13.85
C GLN A 329 -7.18 1.40 13.17
N LYS A 330 -5.86 1.39 13.36
CA LYS A 330 -4.96 0.39 12.76
C LYS A 330 -5.21 -1.00 13.37
N GLY A 331 -5.22 -2.04 12.53
CA GLY A 331 -5.23 -3.44 12.94
C GLY A 331 -6.57 -4.02 13.41
N ILE A 332 -7.65 -3.24 13.47
CA ILE A 332 -8.97 -3.68 13.98
C ILE A 332 -10.11 -3.28 13.04
N ASP A 333 -11.32 -3.78 13.31
CA ASP A 333 -12.51 -3.42 12.55
C ASP A 333 -12.99 -1.98 12.88
N TYR A 334 -13.99 -1.51 12.15
CA TYR A 334 -14.60 -0.19 12.31
C TYR A 334 -15.23 -0.02 13.71
N ILE A 335 -15.02 1.16 14.31
CA ILE A 335 -15.66 1.58 15.56
C ILE A 335 -16.65 2.70 15.26
N GLY A 336 -17.95 2.47 15.48
CA GLY A 336 -19.00 3.46 15.30
C GLY A 336 -20.34 2.84 14.91
N ASP A 337 -21.30 3.66 14.47
CA ASP A 337 -22.59 3.18 13.94
C ASP A 337 -22.46 2.85 12.43
N PRO A 338 -22.62 1.59 12.01
CA PRO A 338 -22.52 1.21 10.60
C PRO A 338 -23.63 1.81 9.74
N LYS A 339 -24.81 2.11 10.32
CA LYS A 339 -25.92 2.74 9.60
C LYS A 339 -25.60 4.20 9.29
N GLN A 340 -24.99 4.90 10.23
CA GLN A 340 -24.52 6.26 10.00
C GLN A 340 -23.41 6.27 8.94
N PHE A 341 -22.43 5.36 9.05
CA PHE A 341 -21.40 5.19 8.03
C PHE A 341 -22.02 4.91 6.65
N GLU A 342 -22.99 3.99 6.55
CA GLU A 342 -23.66 3.68 5.28
C GLU A 342 -24.35 4.93 4.67
N ALA A 343 -25.07 5.69 5.50
CA ALA A 343 -25.79 6.88 5.05
C ALA A 343 -24.85 7.96 4.50
N GLU A 344 -23.73 8.22 5.18
CA GLU A 344 -22.74 9.22 4.75
C GLU A 344 -21.89 8.73 3.58
N PHE A 345 -21.38 7.49 3.66
CA PHE A 345 -20.54 6.89 2.62
C PHE A 345 -21.26 6.80 1.27
N LYS A 346 -22.57 6.50 1.27
CA LYS A 346 -23.39 6.56 0.06
C LYS A 346 -23.24 7.88 -0.68
N ILE A 347 -23.34 9.01 0.04
CA ILE A 347 -23.25 10.33 -0.59
C ILE A 347 -21.82 10.62 -1.04
N HIS A 348 -20.79 10.24 -0.26
CA HIS A 348 -19.40 10.36 -0.72
C HIS A 348 -19.12 9.59 -2.02
N ALA A 349 -19.65 8.37 -2.14
CA ALA A 349 -19.53 7.58 -3.37
C ALA A 349 -20.28 8.23 -4.54
N GLU A 350 -21.46 8.80 -4.31
CA GLU A 350 -22.23 9.51 -5.34
C GLU A 350 -21.55 10.82 -5.79
N ILE A 351 -20.84 11.52 -4.89
CA ILE A 351 -20.01 12.69 -5.23
C ILE A 351 -18.84 12.26 -6.12
N ALA A 352 -18.14 11.18 -5.74
CA ALA A 352 -17.04 10.63 -6.51
C ALA A 352 -17.49 10.18 -7.92
N ASP A 353 -18.66 9.54 -8.04
CA ASP A 353 -19.29 9.21 -9.33
C ASP A 353 -19.73 10.44 -10.13
N HIS A 354 -20.19 11.49 -9.45
CA HIS A 354 -20.56 12.74 -10.11
C HIS A 354 -19.36 13.36 -10.85
N PHE A 355 -18.21 13.42 -10.19
CA PHE A 355 -17.00 14.05 -10.72
C PHE A 355 -16.04 13.11 -11.47
N GLY A 356 -16.17 11.79 -11.32
CA GLY A 356 -15.42 10.79 -12.08
C GLY A 356 -14.17 10.25 -11.40
N TYR A 357 -13.87 10.58 -10.14
CA TYR A 357 -12.74 10.01 -9.37
C TYR A 357 -13.20 8.90 -8.41
N LYS A 358 -12.27 8.21 -7.74
CA LYS A 358 -12.56 7.12 -6.77
C LYS A 358 -12.61 7.63 -5.33
N VAL A 359 -13.47 7.05 -4.50
CA VAL A 359 -13.29 7.16 -3.04
C VAL A 359 -12.12 6.27 -2.62
N SER A 360 -11.19 6.83 -1.86
CA SER A 360 -10.08 6.08 -1.26
C SER A 360 -10.32 5.84 0.23
N VAL A 361 -10.17 4.59 0.66
CA VAL A 361 -10.36 4.16 2.05
C VAL A 361 -9.00 3.89 2.67
N HIS A 362 -8.52 4.87 3.42
CA HIS A 362 -7.31 4.78 4.22
C HIS A 362 -7.55 3.98 5.51
N SER A 363 -6.45 3.46 6.09
CA SER A 363 -6.52 2.51 7.21
C SER A 363 -7.51 1.37 6.94
N GLY A 364 -7.61 0.98 5.68
CA GLY A 364 -8.68 0.15 5.16
C GLY A 364 -8.57 -1.29 5.62
N SER A 365 -7.39 -1.77 6.04
CA SER A 365 -7.24 -3.16 6.50
C SER A 365 -8.14 -3.48 7.70
N ASP A 366 -8.67 -4.70 7.68
CA ASP A 366 -9.47 -5.32 8.74
C ASP A 366 -10.83 -4.67 9.01
N LYS A 367 -11.25 -3.70 8.18
CA LYS A 367 -12.56 -3.01 8.26
C LYS A 367 -13.71 -3.84 7.69
N PHE A 368 -13.78 -5.11 8.07
CA PHE A 368 -14.69 -6.11 7.50
C PHE A 368 -16.16 -5.70 7.60
N MET A 369 -16.55 -5.02 8.69
CA MET A 369 -17.92 -4.56 8.91
C MET A 369 -18.42 -3.61 7.82
N VAL A 370 -17.53 -2.79 7.25
CA VAL A 370 -17.91 -1.71 6.31
C VAL A 370 -17.56 -2.00 4.85
N PHE A 371 -16.77 -3.04 4.55
CA PHE A 371 -16.40 -3.37 3.17
C PHE A 371 -17.58 -3.68 2.25
N GLY A 372 -18.63 -4.34 2.76
CA GLY A 372 -19.84 -4.60 1.98
C GLY A 372 -20.52 -3.30 1.54
N ILE A 373 -20.51 -2.27 2.39
CA ILE A 373 -21.01 -0.93 2.08
C ILE A 373 -20.11 -0.26 1.04
N VAL A 374 -18.79 -0.29 1.25
CA VAL A 374 -17.80 0.30 0.32
C VAL A 374 -17.96 -0.27 -1.10
N GLY A 375 -17.93 -1.60 -1.24
CA GLY A 375 -18.07 -2.27 -2.54
C GLY A 375 -19.41 -1.97 -3.21
N LYS A 376 -20.51 -1.99 -2.45
CA LYS A 376 -21.86 -1.71 -2.95
C LYS A 376 -22.00 -0.30 -3.52
N TYR A 377 -21.63 0.73 -2.76
CA TYR A 377 -21.92 2.12 -3.16
C TYR A 377 -20.92 2.68 -4.17
N THR A 378 -19.68 2.20 -4.17
CA THR A 378 -18.70 2.55 -5.21
C THR A 378 -18.86 1.71 -6.48
N LYS A 379 -19.73 0.69 -6.47
CA LYS A 379 -19.96 -0.23 -7.61
C LYS A 379 -18.66 -0.89 -8.10
N GLY A 380 -17.75 -1.17 -7.18
CA GLY A 380 -16.43 -1.72 -7.50
C GLY A 380 -15.42 -0.69 -8.03
N ARG A 381 -15.68 0.62 -7.90
CA ARG A 381 -14.79 1.70 -8.35
C ARG A 381 -14.20 2.47 -7.16
N PHE A 382 -13.31 1.81 -6.44
CA PHE A 382 -12.73 2.30 -5.19
C PHE A 382 -11.20 2.19 -5.18
N HIS A 383 -10.58 2.89 -4.23
CA HIS A 383 -9.25 2.55 -3.75
C HIS A 383 -9.32 2.14 -2.26
N VAL A 384 -8.64 1.06 -1.86
CA VAL A 384 -8.54 0.65 -0.45
C VAL A 384 -7.08 0.44 -0.12
N LYS A 385 -6.58 1.05 0.97
CA LYS A 385 -5.18 0.93 1.38
C LYS A 385 -5.01 -0.04 2.55
N THR A 386 -4.11 -1.00 2.38
CA THR A 386 -3.63 -1.91 3.43
C THR A 386 -2.12 -1.78 3.55
N ALA A 387 -1.57 -1.97 4.74
CA ALA A 387 -0.12 -2.03 4.95
C ALA A 387 0.23 -2.89 6.17
N GLY A 388 -0.06 -2.38 7.37
CA GLY A 388 0.36 -3.05 8.61
C GLY A 388 -0.29 -4.40 8.88
N THR A 389 -1.46 -4.72 8.30
CA THR A 389 -2.02 -6.08 8.41
C THR A 389 -1.15 -7.15 7.71
N ASN A 390 -0.40 -6.76 6.67
CA ASN A 390 0.55 -7.65 5.99
C ASN A 390 1.72 -8.01 6.91
N TRP A 391 2.15 -7.05 7.75
CA TRP A 391 3.09 -7.27 8.84
C TRP A 391 2.49 -8.18 9.93
N LEU A 392 1.23 -7.99 10.31
CA LEU A 392 0.56 -8.86 11.30
C LEU A 392 0.48 -10.31 10.85
N GLU A 393 0.22 -10.56 9.56
CA GLU A 393 0.22 -11.93 9.04
C GLU A 393 1.64 -12.53 8.99
N ALA A 394 2.70 -11.72 8.81
CA ALA A 394 4.08 -12.20 8.96
C ALA A 394 4.39 -12.57 10.41
N VAL A 395 3.97 -11.74 11.37
CA VAL A 395 4.11 -12.04 12.81
C VAL A 395 3.33 -13.29 13.19
N ARG A 396 2.14 -13.50 12.62
CA ARG A 396 1.37 -14.75 12.79
C ARG A 396 2.16 -15.96 12.31
N VAL A 397 2.83 -15.88 11.16
CA VAL A 397 3.71 -16.96 10.68
C VAL A 397 4.81 -17.23 11.69
N ILE A 398 5.46 -16.20 12.23
CA ILE A 398 6.48 -16.37 13.28
C ILE A 398 5.89 -17.05 14.52
N ALA A 399 4.70 -16.66 14.98
CA ALA A 399 4.03 -17.33 16.10
C ALA A 399 3.80 -18.84 15.82
N MET A 400 3.53 -19.21 14.57
CA MET A 400 3.30 -20.61 14.17
C MET A 400 4.58 -21.44 14.06
N VAL A 401 5.69 -20.85 13.61
CA VAL A 401 6.92 -21.60 13.24
C VAL A 401 8.09 -21.38 14.21
N ASN A 402 8.06 -20.29 14.97
CA ASN A 402 9.06 -19.94 15.98
C ASN A 402 8.39 -19.21 17.16
N PRO A 403 7.63 -19.95 18.00
CA PRO A 403 6.90 -19.37 19.13
C PRO A 403 7.82 -18.68 20.14
N GLY A 404 9.05 -19.17 20.32
CA GLY A 404 10.06 -18.52 21.17
C GLY A 404 10.40 -17.10 20.70
N LEU A 405 10.68 -16.93 19.40
CA LEU A 405 10.93 -15.59 18.83
C LEU A 405 9.69 -14.70 18.94
N TYR A 406 8.49 -15.24 18.72
CA TYR A 406 7.25 -14.48 18.89
C TYR A 406 7.10 -13.98 20.33
N ARG A 407 7.34 -14.82 21.35
CA ARG A 407 7.26 -14.44 22.77
C ARG A 407 8.23 -13.29 23.09
N GLU A 408 9.48 -13.41 22.63
CA GLU A 408 10.48 -12.35 22.80
C GLU A 408 10.01 -11.03 22.16
N MET A 409 9.54 -11.07 20.92
CA MET A 409 9.06 -9.89 20.19
C MET A 409 7.82 -9.28 20.84
N HIS A 410 6.84 -10.10 21.23
CA HIS A 410 5.60 -9.63 21.82
C HIS A 410 5.87 -8.95 23.17
N GLN A 411 6.68 -9.56 24.03
CA GLN A 411 7.05 -8.93 25.30
C GLN A 411 7.82 -7.62 25.07
N TYR A 412 8.73 -7.59 24.10
CA TYR A 412 9.45 -6.37 23.75
C TYR A 412 8.52 -5.27 23.25
N ALA A 413 7.50 -5.62 22.44
CA ALA A 413 6.49 -4.69 21.97
C ALA A 413 5.70 -4.07 23.15
N LEU A 414 5.25 -4.89 24.10
CA LEU A 414 4.53 -4.43 25.29
C LEU A 414 5.36 -3.46 26.14
N ASN A 415 6.66 -3.77 26.32
CA ASN A 415 7.58 -2.93 27.09
C ASN A 415 7.87 -1.57 26.43
N ASN A 416 7.57 -1.40 25.14
CA ASN A 416 7.90 -0.20 24.35
C ASN A 416 6.67 0.45 23.69
N LEU A 417 5.45 0.20 24.19
CA LEU A 417 4.23 0.76 23.62
C LEU A 417 4.17 2.29 23.64
N ASP A 418 4.70 2.92 24.69
CA ASP A 418 4.67 4.39 24.85
C ASP A 418 5.49 5.09 23.76
N GLU A 419 6.54 4.45 23.24
CA GLU A 419 7.28 4.96 22.10
C GLU A 419 6.45 4.86 20.82
N ALA A 420 5.81 3.71 20.56
CA ALA A 420 5.02 3.50 19.35
C ALA A 420 3.77 4.39 19.30
N LYS A 421 3.13 4.65 20.45
CA LYS A 421 1.94 5.52 20.56
C LYS A 421 2.20 6.98 20.18
N LYS A 422 3.46 7.42 20.08
CA LYS A 422 3.81 8.75 19.58
C LYS A 422 3.55 8.91 18.08
N TYR A 423 3.51 7.81 17.33
CA TYR A 423 3.39 7.82 15.87
C TYR A 423 2.01 7.38 15.37
N TYR A 424 1.20 6.75 16.24
CA TYR A 424 -0.07 6.15 15.88
C TYR A 424 -1.12 6.41 16.95
N HIS A 425 -2.32 6.82 16.52
CA HIS A 425 -3.48 6.93 17.38
C HIS A 425 -4.18 5.55 17.51
N VAL A 426 -4.18 4.98 18.71
CA VAL A 426 -4.85 3.71 19.08
C VAL A 426 -5.40 3.80 20.50
N THR A 427 -6.48 3.08 20.81
CA THR A 427 -7.18 3.20 22.10
C THR A 427 -7.33 1.89 22.89
N PHE A 428 -6.55 0.85 22.58
CA PHE A 428 -6.63 -0.42 23.35
C PHE A 428 -6.07 -0.32 24.77
N ASP A 429 -6.63 -1.16 25.64
CA ASP A 429 -6.08 -1.46 26.97
C ASP A 429 -5.06 -2.61 26.88
N PRO A 430 -3.77 -2.38 27.19
CA PRO A 430 -2.77 -3.45 27.24
C PRO A 430 -3.12 -4.57 28.22
N ALA A 431 -3.89 -4.30 29.28
CA ALA A 431 -4.31 -5.32 30.25
C ALA A 431 -5.33 -6.31 29.68
N ALA A 432 -5.93 -6.03 28.52
CA ALA A 432 -6.78 -6.97 27.80
C ALA A 432 -5.98 -8.06 27.05
N ILE A 433 -4.66 -7.93 26.98
CA ILE A 433 -3.78 -8.93 26.37
C ILE A 433 -3.44 -9.97 27.45
N PRO A 434 -3.72 -11.27 27.24
CA PRO A 434 -3.38 -12.30 28.22
C PRO A 434 -1.86 -12.37 28.43
N SER A 435 -1.44 -12.76 29.64
CA SER A 435 -0.04 -13.01 29.92
C SER A 435 0.49 -14.08 28.97
N LEU A 436 1.65 -13.84 28.36
CA LEU A 436 2.27 -14.82 27.48
C LEU A 436 2.61 -16.11 28.24
N ASP A 437 2.97 -16.00 29.53
CA ASP A 437 3.32 -17.15 30.37
C ASP A 437 2.14 -18.11 30.61
N ASP A 438 0.90 -17.62 30.43
CA ASP A 438 -0.32 -18.42 30.61
C ASP A 438 -0.78 -19.12 29.33
N LEU A 439 -0.16 -18.81 28.18
CA LEU A 439 -0.52 -19.39 26.87
C LEU A 439 0.46 -20.49 26.47
N SER A 440 -0.06 -21.57 25.90
CA SER A 440 0.74 -22.55 25.15
C SER A 440 1.28 -21.97 23.85
N ASP A 441 2.29 -22.60 23.25
CA ASP A 441 2.87 -22.15 21.98
C ASP A 441 1.85 -22.22 20.83
N GLU A 442 0.96 -23.21 20.87
CA GLU A 442 -0.11 -23.42 19.89
C GLU A 442 -1.19 -22.33 19.93
N GLU A 443 -1.35 -21.64 21.06
CA GLU A 443 -2.33 -20.55 21.26
C GLU A 443 -1.80 -19.19 20.82
N LEU A 444 -0.47 -19.02 20.68
CA LEU A 444 0.15 -17.74 20.33
C LEU A 444 -0.36 -17.12 19.02
N PRO A 445 -0.60 -17.89 17.93
CA PRO A 445 -1.15 -17.33 16.69
C PRO A 445 -2.53 -16.69 16.85
N ASP A 446 -3.31 -17.08 17.87
CA ASP A 446 -4.65 -16.53 18.12
C ASP A 446 -4.63 -15.11 18.69
N LEU A 447 -3.51 -14.67 19.25
CA LEU A 447 -3.32 -13.26 19.61
C LEU A 447 -3.43 -12.34 18.38
N MET A 448 -3.08 -12.82 17.19
CA MET A 448 -3.26 -12.08 15.95
C MET A 448 -4.73 -12.03 15.47
N ASN A 449 -5.67 -12.58 16.26
CA ASN A 449 -7.12 -12.41 16.11
C ASN A 449 -7.74 -11.49 17.18
N GLN A 450 -6.95 -11.04 18.17
CA GLN A 450 -7.43 -10.21 19.29
C GLN A 450 -7.04 -8.75 19.07
N ASP A 451 -8.01 -7.84 19.20
CA ASP A 451 -7.84 -6.42 18.88
C ASP A 451 -6.64 -5.77 19.61
N ALA A 452 -6.57 -5.89 20.93
CA ALA A 452 -5.50 -5.28 21.73
C ALA A 452 -4.11 -5.79 21.33
N ALA A 453 -3.95 -7.11 21.19
CA ALA A 453 -2.69 -7.72 20.80
C ALA A 453 -2.28 -7.34 19.36
N ARG A 454 -3.25 -7.34 18.44
CA ARG A 454 -3.03 -6.87 17.06
C ARG A 454 -2.58 -5.42 17.04
N GLN A 455 -3.23 -4.52 17.76
CA GLN A 455 -2.85 -3.12 17.81
C GLN A 455 -1.44 -2.93 18.39
N ALA A 456 -1.11 -3.60 19.50
CA ALA A 456 0.22 -3.57 20.11
C ALA A 456 1.32 -3.95 19.10
N ILE A 457 1.15 -5.07 18.41
CA ILE A 457 2.12 -5.55 17.40
C ILE A 457 2.10 -4.69 16.13
N HIS A 458 0.95 -4.16 15.73
CA HIS A 458 0.81 -3.37 14.51
C HIS A 458 1.63 -2.07 14.56
N ILE A 459 1.64 -1.38 15.71
CA ILE A 459 2.30 -0.08 15.85
C ILE A 459 3.78 -0.20 16.23
N THR A 460 4.21 -1.33 16.78
CA THR A 460 5.59 -1.55 17.25
C THR A 460 6.53 -2.17 16.21
N TYR A 461 6.08 -2.37 14.97
CA TYR A 461 6.88 -2.96 13.88
C TYR A 461 8.26 -2.30 13.72
N GLY A 462 8.34 -0.96 13.74
CA GLY A 462 9.61 -0.24 13.58
C GLY A 462 10.56 -0.50 14.74
N ILE A 463 10.02 -0.43 15.96
CA ILE A 463 10.75 -0.75 17.20
C ILE A 463 11.32 -2.17 17.13
N LEU A 464 10.51 -3.16 16.73
CA LEU A 464 10.94 -4.55 16.62
C LEU A 464 11.98 -4.77 15.52
N LEU A 465 11.81 -4.13 14.36
CA LEU A 465 12.73 -4.26 13.23
C LEU A 465 14.05 -3.52 13.45
N GLN A 466 14.08 -2.49 14.30
CA GLN A 466 15.26 -1.66 14.56
C GLN A 466 15.92 -1.94 15.93
N ALA A 467 15.32 -2.81 16.76
CA ALA A 467 15.93 -3.23 18.02
C ALA A 467 17.30 -3.89 17.78
N LYS A 468 18.31 -3.48 18.55
CA LYS A 468 19.71 -3.94 18.43
C LYS A 468 20.26 -4.42 19.76
N ASN A 469 21.17 -5.38 19.69
CA ASN A 469 22.05 -5.77 20.78
C ASN A 469 23.14 -4.71 21.02
N ALA A 470 23.86 -4.84 22.13
CA ALA A 470 24.97 -3.94 22.48
C ALA A 470 26.11 -3.96 21.44
N ASP A 471 26.26 -5.05 20.69
CA ASP A 471 27.27 -5.20 19.62
C ASP A 471 26.81 -4.62 18.26
N GLY A 472 25.59 -4.07 18.19
CA GLY A 472 25.01 -3.47 16.98
C GLY A 472 24.27 -4.44 16.05
N SER A 473 24.30 -5.75 16.32
CA SER A 473 23.48 -6.74 15.60
C SER A 473 21.98 -6.53 15.88
N TYR A 474 21.11 -6.88 14.93
CA TYR A 474 19.67 -6.78 15.15
C TYR A 474 19.20 -7.83 16.15
N LEU A 475 18.38 -7.39 17.11
CA LEU A 475 17.82 -8.26 18.13
C LEU A 475 16.84 -9.27 17.53
N PHE A 476 15.94 -8.81 16.65
CA PHE A 476 14.89 -9.67 16.07
C PHE A 476 14.97 -9.82 14.55
N LYS A 477 15.33 -8.74 13.83
CA LYS A 477 15.18 -8.63 12.37
C LYS A 477 15.78 -9.81 11.60
N ASP A 478 17.03 -10.17 11.86
CA ASP A 478 17.71 -11.22 11.07
C ASP A 478 17.08 -12.60 11.28
N ARG A 479 16.70 -12.92 12.53
CA ARG A 479 15.99 -14.18 12.88
C ARG A 479 14.60 -14.19 12.24
N PHE A 480 13.87 -13.07 12.33
CA PHE A 480 12.55 -12.89 11.75
C PHE A 480 12.57 -13.11 10.22
N TYR A 481 13.47 -12.45 9.50
CA TYR A 481 13.56 -12.57 8.04
C TYR A 481 13.97 -13.98 7.61
N ARG A 482 14.93 -14.60 8.29
CA ARG A 482 15.33 -15.99 8.00
C ARG A 482 14.14 -16.94 8.12
N ASP A 483 13.39 -16.85 9.22
CA ASP A 483 12.29 -17.76 9.49
C ASP A 483 11.13 -17.50 8.52
N LEU A 484 10.87 -16.24 8.16
CA LEU A 484 9.86 -15.88 7.18
C LEU A 484 10.22 -16.32 5.75
N ILE A 485 11.48 -16.17 5.32
CA ILE A 485 11.97 -16.64 4.01
C ILE A 485 11.89 -18.15 3.91
N THR A 486 12.28 -18.87 4.99
CA THR A 486 12.20 -20.33 5.06
C THR A 486 10.75 -20.83 4.96
N ASN A 487 9.79 -20.01 5.37
CA ASN A 487 8.35 -20.31 5.37
C ASN A 487 7.58 -19.41 4.39
N SER A 488 8.19 -19.02 3.26
CA SER A 488 7.61 -18.06 2.30
C SER A 488 6.28 -18.52 1.71
N ASP A 489 6.10 -19.82 1.52
CA ASP A 489 4.85 -20.41 1.00
C ASP A 489 3.71 -20.24 2.00
N LEU A 490 4.00 -20.49 3.29
CA LEU A 490 3.04 -20.29 4.36
C LEU A 490 2.65 -18.80 4.47
N TYR A 491 3.63 -17.89 4.40
CA TYR A 491 3.34 -16.46 4.43
C TYR A 491 2.50 -16.01 3.22
N SER A 492 2.85 -16.49 2.02
CA SER A 492 2.09 -16.20 0.80
C SER A 492 0.65 -16.70 0.89
N GLU A 493 0.44 -17.88 1.46
CA GLU A 493 -0.88 -18.47 1.67
C GLU A 493 -1.71 -17.70 2.72
N ARG A 494 -1.08 -17.24 3.81
CA ARG A 494 -1.71 -16.37 4.81
C ARG A 494 -2.18 -15.06 4.18
N LEU A 495 -1.32 -14.40 3.39
CA LEU A 495 -1.68 -13.19 2.66
C LEU A 495 -2.79 -13.45 1.64
N ARG A 496 -2.71 -14.53 0.86
CA ARG A 496 -3.74 -14.92 -0.10
C ARG A 496 -5.11 -15.05 0.57
N THR A 497 -5.16 -15.71 1.72
CA THR A 497 -6.39 -15.90 2.49
C THR A 497 -6.87 -14.59 3.11
N HIS A 498 -5.99 -13.87 3.79
CA HIS A 498 -6.35 -12.67 4.55
C HIS A 498 -6.75 -11.51 3.63
N ILE A 499 -5.96 -11.20 2.61
CA ILE A 499 -6.29 -10.20 1.60
C ILE A 499 -7.43 -10.68 0.68
N GLY A 500 -7.51 -11.98 0.41
CA GLY A 500 -8.67 -12.59 -0.27
C GLY A 500 -9.99 -12.24 0.43
N LYS A 501 -10.06 -12.41 1.75
CA LYS A 501 -11.23 -12.03 2.56
C LYS A 501 -11.58 -10.54 2.40
N HIS A 502 -10.60 -9.65 2.31
CA HIS A 502 -10.86 -8.23 2.08
C HIS A 502 -11.54 -8.02 0.72
N LEU A 503 -10.97 -8.61 -0.34
CA LEU A 503 -11.48 -8.50 -1.70
C LEU A 503 -12.88 -9.10 -1.84
N ASP A 504 -13.13 -10.24 -1.20
CA ASP A 504 -14.43 -10.90 -1.22
C ASP A 504 -15.50 -10.02 -0.56
N LEU A 505 -15.21 -9.45 0.61
CA LEU A 505 -16.15 -8.55 1.32
C LEU A 505 -16.34 -7.20 0.62
N LEU A 506 -15.34 -6.75 -0.16
CA LEU A 506 -15.45 -5.60 -1.05
C LEU A 506 -16.23 -5.92 -2.35
N ASN A 507 -16.72 -7.15 -2.52
CA ASN A 507 -17.40 -7.63 -3.71
C ASN A 507 -16.55 -7.51 -4.99
N VAL A 508 -15.23 -7.68 -4.89
CA VAL A 508 -14.35 -7.75 -6.05
C VAL A 508 -14.59 -9.08 -6.77
N LYS A 509 -14.97 -8.99 -8.04
CA LYS A 509 -15.30 -10.17 -8.85
C LYS A 509 -14.05 -10.97 -9.21
N GLU A 510 -14.23 -12.28 -9.36
CA GLU A 510 -13.27 -13.13 -10.06
C GLU A 510 -13.30 -12.84 -11.57
N LYS A 511 -12.15 -13.04 -12.23
CA LYS A 511 -11.92 -12.80 -13.66
C LYS A 511 -12.18 -14.02 -14.52
#